data_AF-A0A839UTG0-F1
#
_entry.id   AF-A0A839UTG0-F1
#
_cell.length_a   1.000
_cell.length_b   1.000
_cell.length_c   1.000
_cell.angle_alpha   90.00
_cell.angle_beta   90.00
_cell.angle_gamma   90.00
#
_symmetry.space_group_name_H-M   'P 1'
#
loop_
_entity.id
_entity.type
_entity.pdbx_description
1 polymer ?
#
loop_
_entity_poly.entity_id
_entity_poly.type
_entity_poly.pdbx_seq_one_letter_code
_entity_poly.pdbx_strand_id
1 'polypeptide(L)'
;MTLSPIEARPDHDGRDRLAIALGVLLIALAAQCYLIAYSHYFPVPTRASFDDGWWRWTDQGRYWREALAWAAGDLRPSEHWYLPLYSLIGAAMVPFDRVDPFRLPDLVCYVASGLLVMALARRLAPELKFAALWGAIAFCVADGTTHLRHIDGQFALKSWIEPWTTTPTAPLLLGLLLAALRLRERPGAGRAAVCGLLWGLILITRPTEAVWSSLPAIVFCAIAVLWARRPVRTRLGFAAAGIAPAAVLAAIGLGLHLMVWGWSWGQYFLESLGTGFEPRLLALRWNWLVLDARPIHERYHGLAVVFPWVLPGFAGMIAGLLAPRGNRPAHVLVAAAVMVHWAVYLCYRDLHAEGLWRFGNYHYFKWTQPLLCFYALLLVLRLARRGERLAGAGSIALVLLACCWQSRLERDPHAATVRVLGPGELAIPGGMTDPTQVLVVPARGDAMTMYVGPELLEQHGRVWAYNGDVKAWPLPGGMVLSVLRRLPAGDAVIRLAPGIEVAPDSPPYLARMRLSFGLPCAVLPKRASCRPALPRDAFTPR
;
A
#
# COMPACT_ATOMS: atom_id res chain seq x y z
N MET A 1 -26.55 -18.18 -20.15
CA MET A 1 -26.35 -16.71 -20.16
C MET A 1 -26.01 -16.26 -21.57
N THR A 2 -27.02 -15.87 -22.34
CA THR A 2 -26.85 -15.15 -23.61
C THR A 2 -26.32 -13.76 -23.27
N LEU A 3 -25.03 -13.50 -23.55
CA LEU A 3 -24.48 -12.15 -23.52
C LEU A 3 -25.20 -11.36 -24.62
N SER A 4 -26.17 -10.54 -24.23
CA SER A 4 -26.76 -9.54 -25.14
C SER A 4 -25.60 -8.79 -25.78
N PRO A 5 -25.56 -8.65 -27.11
CA PRO A 5 -24.65 -7.72 -27.75
C PRO A 5 -24.84 -6.38 -27.06
N ILE A 6 -23.76 -5.79 -26.54
CA ILE A 6 -23.78 -4.38 -26.17
C ILE A 6 -23.95 -3.67 -27.51
N GLU A 7 -25.20 -3.41 -27.89
CA GLU A 7 -25.52 -2.58 -29.06
C GLU A 7 -24.70 -1.30 -28.92
N ALA A 8 -23.88 -1.03 -29.94
CA ALA A 8 -23.11 0.19 -30.02
C ALA A 8 -24.11 1.35 -29.98
N ARG A 9 -24.28 1.96 -28.81
CA ARG A 9 -25.17 3.11 -28.67
C ARG A 9 -24.71 4.18 -29.65
N PRO A 10 -25.62 4.74 -30.46
CA PRO A 10 -25.29 5.77 -31.43
C PRO A 10 -24.57 6.92 -30.73
N ASP A 11 -23.52 7.37 -31.40
CA ASP A 11 -22.47 8.27 -30.95
C ASP A 11 -23.00 9.50 -30.21
N HIS A 12 -22.76 9.56 -28.89
CA HIS A 12 -22.78 10.82 -28.11
C HIS A 12 -21.50 11.64 -28.33
N ASP A 13 -20.95 11.59 -29.55
CA ASP A 13 -19.53 11.80 -29.85
C ASP A 13 -19.01 13.17 -29.38
N GLY A 14 -19.80 14.24 -29.55
CA GLY A 14 -19.37 15.58 -29.14
C GLY A 14 -19.20 15.76 -27.62
N ARG A 15 -20.12 15.20 -26.81
CA ARG A 15 -20.09 15.39 -25.35
C ARG A 15 -19.01 14.53 -24.69
N ASP A 16 -18.79 13.32 -25.20
CA ASP A 16 -17.74 12.44 -24.70
C ASP A 16 -16.34 12.98 -25.05
N ARG A 17 -16.16 13.56 -26.25
CA ARG A 17 -14.93 14.26 -26.62
C ARG A 17 -14.65 15.44 -25.69
N LEU A 18 -15.64 16.28 -25.39
CA LEU A 18 -15.48 17.37 -24.43
C LEU A 18 -15.12 16.86 -23.03
N ALA A 19 -15.77 15.78 -22.56
CA ALA A 19 -15.46 15.16 -21.27
C ALA A 19 -14.00 14.70 -21.17
N ILE A 20 -13.51 14.07 -22.26
CA ILE A 20 -12.14 13.59 -22.35
C ILE A 20 -11.17 14.76 -22.38
N ALA A 21 -11.43 15.79 -23.20
CA ALA A 21 -10.59 16.98 -23.28
C ALA A 21 -10.47 17.70 -21.93
N LEU A 22 -11.60 17.93 -21.25
CA LEU A 22 -11.61 18.51 -19.91
C LEU A 22 -10.89 17.63 -18.88
N GLY A 23 -11.08 16.32 -18.94
CA GLY A 23 -10.34 15.39 -18.08
C GLY A 23 -8.83 15.44 -18.30
N VAL A 24 -8.38 15.47 -19.57
CA VAL A 24 -6.95 15.60 -19.91
C VAL A 24 -6.40 16.94 -19.41
N LEU A 25 -7.16 18.04 -19.57
CA LEU A 25 -6.78 19.34 -19.03
C LEU A 25 -6.63 19.30 -17.50
N LEU A 26 -7.54 18.64 -16.77
CA LEU A 26 -7.41 18.48 -15.32
C LEU A 26 -6.16 17.68 -14.93
N ILE A 27 -5.83 16.60 -15.65
CA ILE A 27 -4.60 15.83 -15.40
C ILE A 27 -3.36 16.67 -15.70
N ALA A 28 -3.38 17.51 -16.75
CA ALA A 28 -2.29 18.44 -17.05
C ALA A 28 -2.12 19.49 -15.95
N LEU A 29 -3.22 20.04 -15.41
CA LEU A 29 -3.18 20.95 -14.26
C LEU A 29 -2.66 20.23 -13.00
N ALA A 30 -3.04 18.99 -12.76
CA ALA A 30 -2.51 18.19 -11.65
C ALA A 30 -1.01 17.92 -11.81
N ALA A 31 -0.53 17.68 -13.03
CA ALA A 31 0.89 17.57 -13.35
C ALA A 31 1.64 18.90 -13.08
N GLN A 32 1.02 20.04 -13.35
CA GLN A 32 1.57 21.34 -12.97
C GLN A 32 1.65 21.48 -11.44
N CYS A 33 0.62 21.07 -10.71
CA CYS A 33 0.64 21.04 -9.24
C CYS A 33 1.74 20.12 -8.70
N TYR A 34 1.96 18.96 -9.33
CA TYR A 34 3.10 18.07 -9.04
C TYR A 34 4.42 18.83 -9.16
N LEU A 35 4.67 19.52 -10.28
CA LEU A 35 5.91 20.26 -10.50
C LEU A 35 6.12 21.38 -9.48
N ILE A 36 5.05 22.11 -9.14
CA ILE A 36 5.10 23.16 -8.11
C ILE A 36 5.40 22.55 -6.73
N ALA A 37 4.70 21.46 -6.38
CA ALA A 37 4.92 20.79 -5.10
C ALA A 37 6.34 20.22 -5.01
N TYR A 38 6.84 19.62 -6.09
CA TYR A 38 8.22 19.16 -6.21
C TYR A 38 9.20 20.31 -5.95
N SER A 39 9.04 21.47 -6.60
CA SER A 39 9.97 22.61 -6.42
C SER A 39 9.96 23.22 -5.02
N HIS A 40 8.90 23.01 -4.23
CA HIS A 40 8.78 23.50 -2.86
C HIS A 40 9.03 22.45 -1.78
N TYR A 41 9.27 21.19 -2.17
CA TYR A 41 9.44 20.12 -1.22
C TYR A 41 10.88 20.09 -0.69
N PHE A 42 11.07 20.55 0.55
CA PHE A 42 12.38 20.77 1.16
C PHE A 42 13.34 19.55 1.11
N PRO A 43 12.90 18.29 1.21
CA PRO A 43 13.79 17.14 1.10
C PRO A 43 14.27 16.82 -0.32
N VAL A 44 13.85 17.57 -1.35
CA VAL A 44 14.35 17.36 -2.71
C VAL A 44 15.87 17.61 -2.75
N PRO A 45 16.64 16.68 -3.33
CA PRO A 45 18.08 16.83 -3.49
C PRO A 45 18.41 17.99 -4.44
N THR A 46 19.40 18.77 -4.05
CA THR A 46 19.95 19.91 -4.81
C THR A 46 21.30 19.60 -5.43
N ARG A 47 21.94 18.52 -4.99
CA ARG A 47 23.26 18.05 -5.41
C ARG A 47 23.24 16.55 -5.62
N ALA A 48 24.09 16.08 -6.52
CA ALA A 48 24.35 14.66 -6.74
C ALA A 48 25.26 14.11 -5.61
N SER A 49 24.72 14.02 -4.38
CA SER A 49 25.42 13.52 -3.19
C SER A 49 24.51 12.64 -2.33
N PHE A 50 25.10 11.62 -1.68
CA PHE A 50 24.37 10.75 -0.74
C PHE A 50 23.95 11.45 0.54
N ASP A 51 24.58 12.58 0.88
CA ASP A 51 24.29 13.33 2.11
C ASP A 51 23.22 14.41 1.91
N ASP A 52 22.64 14.52 0.71
CA ASP A 52 21.71 15.59 0.35
C ASP A 52 20.25 15.14 0.26
N GLY A 53 19.32 16.00 0.70
CA GLY A 53 17.88 15.77 0.59
C GLY A 53 17.41 14.42 1.12
N TRP A 54 16.65 13.69 0.30
CA TRP A 54 16.18 12.33 0.56
C TRP A 54 17.18 11.25 0.10
N TRP A 55 18.31 11.59 -0.54
CA TRP A 55 19.32 10.59 -0.90
C TRP A 55 20.01 9.99 0.32
N ARG A 56 19.93 10.67 1.47
CA ARG A 56 20.31 10.13 2.78
C ARG A 56 19.30 9.12 3.35
N TRP A 57 18.11 9.01 2.76
CA TRP A 57 17.12 8.02 3.19
C TRP A 57 17.45 6.67 2.60
N THR A 58 17.12 5.61 3.34
CA THR A 58 17.55 4.24 3.02
C THR A 58 17.11 3.81 1.62
N ASP A 59 15.83 3.98 1.28
CA ASP A 59 15.30 3.45 0.01
C ASP A 59 15.63 4.34 -1.18
N GLN A 60 15.42 5.64 -1.06
CA GLN A 60 15.70 6.61 -2.12
C GLN A 60 17.19 6.64 -2.46
N GLY A 61 18.07 6.62 -1.46
CA GLY A 61 19.51 6.54 -1.67
C GLY A 61 19.94 5.26 -2.39
N ARG A 62 19.29 4.12 -2.10
CA ARG A 62 19.52 2.85 -2.80
C ARG A 62 19.07 2.90 -4.27
N TYR A 63 17.90 3.46 -4.57
CA TYR A 63 17.45 3.64 -5.96
C TYR A 63 18.42 4.50 -6.77
N TRP A 64 18.87 5.62 -6.19
CA TRP A 64 19.80 6.52 -6.85
C TRP A 64 21.19 5.89 -7.06
N ARG A 65 21.75 5.22 -6.04
CA ARG A 65 23.00 4.46 -6.15
C ARG A 65 22.93 3.43 -7.28
N GLU A 66 21.86 2.65 -7.29
CA GLU A 66 21.66 1.59 -8.27
C GLU A 66 21.52 2.16 -9.69
N ALA A 67 20.80 3.27 -9.87
CA ALA A 67 20.71 3.97 -11.15
C ALA A 67 22.07 4.47 -11.65
N LEU A 68 22.91 5.03 -10.78
CA LEU A 68 24.27 5.45 -11.12
C LEU A 68 25.16 4.24 -11.49
N ALA A 69 25.05 3.14 -10.75
CA ALA A 69 25.80 1.92 -11.02
C ALA A 69 25.42 1.31 -12.37
N TRP A 70 24.12 1.20 -12.68
CA TRP A 70 23.65 0.78 -13.99
C TRP A 70 24.15 1.69 -15.11
N ALA A 71 24.10 3.02 -14.92
CA ALA A 71 24.59 3.98 -15.91
C ALA A 71 26.11 3.87 -16.14
N ALA A 72 26.87 3.46 -15.12
CA ALA A 72 28.31 3.23 -15.20
C ALA A 72 28.69 1.81 -15.66
N GLY A 73 27.71 0.90 -15.85
CA GLY A 73 27.98 -0.51 -16.12
C GLY A 73 28.59 -1.28 -14.94
N ASP A 74 28.45 -0.77 -13.72
CA ASP A 74 28.95 -1.40 -12.51
C ASP A 74 27.97 -2.48 -12.04
N LEU A 75 28.41 -3.74 -12.06
CA LEU A 75 27.59 -4.91 -11.68
C LEU A 75 27.93 -5.44 -10.29
N ARG A 76 28.70 -4.71 -9.47
CA ARG A 76 29.06 -5.16 -8.12
C ARG A 76 27.80 -5.33 -7.25
N PRO A 77 27.59 -6.50 -6.60
CA PRO A 77 26.40 -6.76 -5.79
C PRO A 77 26.09 -5.70 -4.71
N SER A 78 27.09 -4.98 -4.22
CA SER A 78 26.95 -3.94 -3.18
C SER A 78 26.27 -2.66 -3.67
N GLU A 79 26.23 -2.45 -4.99
CA GLU A 79 25.61 -1.28 -5.62
C GLU A 79 24.14 -1.49 -5.98
N HIS A 80 23.71 -2.76 -6.00
CA HIS A 80 22.38 -3.16 -6.43
C HIS A 80 21.61 -3.71 -5.24
N TRP A 81 20.41 -3.18 -5.04
CA TRP A 81 19.56 -3.57 -3.92
C TRP A 81 18.22 -4.11 -4.39
N TYR A 82 17.59 -3.39 -5.30
CA TYR A 82 16.23 -3.64 -5.75
C TYR A 82 16.22 -4.43 -7.06
N LEU A 83 15.00 -4.73 -7.54
CA LEU A 83 14.83 -5.27 -8.88
C LEU A 83 15.00 -4.18 -9.93
N PRO A 84 15.52 -4.54 -11.11
CA PRO A 84 16.27 -3.59 -11.91
C PRO A 84 15.39 -2.59 -12.67
N LEU A 85 14.10 -2.84 -12.91
CA LEU A 85 13.36 -1.99 -13.87
C LEU A 85 13.32 -0.52 -13.47
N TYR A 86 13.04 -0.21 -12.19
CA TYR A 86 12.93 1.17 -11.77
C TYR A 86 14.29 1.89 -11.80
N SER A 87 15.33 1.23 -11.29
CA SER A 87 16.70 1.75 -11.31
C SER A 87 17.23 1.90 -12.74
N LEU A 88 16.88 1.01 -13.67
CA LEU A 88 17.23 1.12 -15.10
C LEU A 88 16.55 2.30 -15.79
N ILE A 89 15.29 2.58 -15.44
CA ILE A 89 14.61 3.80 -15.90
C ILE A 89 15.37 5.04 -15.40
N GLY A 90 15.79 5.05 -14.12
CA GLY A 90 16.64 6.09 -13.57
C GLY A 90 18.00 6.18 -14.28
N ALA A 91 18.66 5.06 -14.53
CA ALA A 91 19.95 4.99 -15.22
C ALA A 91 19.91 5.64 -16.61
N ALA A 92 18.82 5.43 -17.36
CA ALA A 92 18.60 6.07 -18.65
C ALA A 92 18.46 7.61 -18.54
N MET A 93 18.06 8.12 -17.37
CA MET A 93 17.88 9.56 -17.10
C MET A 93 19.11 10.23 -16.49
N VAL A 94 20.09 9.48 -15.97
CA VAL A 94 21.34 10.02 -15.39
C VAL A 94 22.07 11.01 -16.31
N PRO A 95 22.14 10.82 -17.64
CA PRO A 95 22.77 11.81 -18.53
C PRO A 95 22.03 13.16 -18.61
N PHE A 96 20.74 13.19 -18.30
CA PHE A 96 19.90 14.39 -18.41
C PHE A 96 19.71 15.09 -17.06
N ASP A 97 19.58 14.31 -15.98
CA ASP A 97 19.41 14.80 -14.62
C ASP A 97 20.12 13.85 -13.65
N ARG A 98 21.38 14.16 -13.35
CA ARG A 98 22.18 13.36 -12.41
C ARG A 98 21.79 13.60 -10.95
N VAL A 99 21.22 14.77 -10.64
CA VAL A 99 20.81 15.14 -9.28
C VAL A 99 19.56 14.36 -8.90
N ASP A 100 18.56 14.32 -9.78
CA ASP A 100 17.37 13.50 -9.60
C ASP A 100 16.91 12.84 -10.91
N PRO A 101 17.44 11.65 -11.23
CA PRO A 101 17.06 10.93 -12.45
C PRO A 101 15.62 10.39 -12.42
N PHE A 102 14.91 10.45 -11.29
CA PHE A 102 13.55 9.91 -11.13
C PHE A 102 12.47 10.96 -11.30
N ARG A 103 12.81 12.26 -11.25
CA ARG A 103 11.85 13.37 -11.38
C ARG A 103 10.93 13.25 -12.60
N LEU A 104 11.50 13.05 -13.78
CA LEU A 104 10.73 12.93 -15.03
C LEU A 104 9.98 11.58 -15.13
N PRO A 105 10.61 10.42 -14.87
CA PRO A 105 9.92 9.14 -14.80
C PRO A 105 8.68 9.14 -13.89
N ASP A 106 8.80 9.73 -12.69
CA ASP A 106 7.74 9.74 -11.71
C ASP A 106 6.57 10.66 -12.14
N LEU A 107 6.88 11.82 -12.75
CA LEU A 107 5.88 12.67 -13.38
C LEU A 107 5.12 11.95 -14.51
N VAL A 108 5.83 11.20 -15.36
CA VAL A 108 5.22 10.40 -16.43
C VAL A 108 4.30 9.34 -15.84
N CYS A 109 4.73 8.66 -14.77
CA CYS A 109 3.92 7.66 -14.07
C CYS A 109 2.66 8.27 -13.42
N TYR A 110 2.79 9.47 -12.85
CA TYR A 110 1.68 10.23 -12.28
C TYR A 110 0.63 10.57 -13.36
N VAL A 111 1.05 11.18 -14.47
CA VAL A 111 0.17 11.52 -15.60
C VAL A 111 -0.48 10.27 -16.19
N ALA A 112 0.31 9.21 -16.44
CA ALA A 112 -0.19 7.95 -16.97
C ALA A 112 -1.25 7.33 -16.06
N SER A 113 -1.05 7.37 -14.74
CA SER A 113 -2.03 6.86 -13.77
C SER A 113 -3.35 7.63 -13.85
N GLY A 114 -3.31 8.96 -13.92
CA GLY A 114 -4.51 9.78 -14.09
C GLY A 114 -5.28 9.45 -15.37
N LEU A 115 -4.59 9.35 -16.50
CA LEU A 115 -5.20 8.98 -17.79
C LEU A 115 -5.80 7.57 -17.77
N LEU A 116 -5.14 6.62 -17.10
CA LEU A 116 -5.63 5.24 -16.97
C LEU A 116 -6.86 5.15 -16.05
N VAL A 117 -6.92 5.93 -14.98
CA VAL A 117 -8.11 6.05 -14.12
C VAL A 117 -9.29 6.61 -14.92
N MET A 118 -9.09 7.65 -15.74
CA MET A 118 -10.13 8.16 -16.65
C MET A 118 -10.64 7.07 -17.60
N ALA A 119 -9.73 6.30 -18.19
CA ALA A 119 -10.08 5.23 -19.12
C ALA A 119 -10.82 4.08 -18.42
N LEU A 120 -10.42 3.71 -17.21
CA LEU A 120 -11.11 2.72 -16.38
C LEU A 120 -12.50 3.20 -15.95
N ALA A 121 -12.64 4.46 -15.56
CA ALA A 121 -13.92 5.05 -15.15
C ALA A 121 -15.00 4.90 -16.24
N ARG A 122 -14.64 5.13 -17.51
CA ARG A 122 -15.54 4.91 -18.67
C ARG A 122 -15.99 3.45 -18.82
N ARG A 123 -15.16 2.49 -18.43
CA ARG A 123 -15.47 1.04 -18.52
C ARG A 123 -16.23 0.53 -17.31
N LEU A 124 -15.99 1.13 -16.15
CA LEU A 124 -16.67 0.81 -14.90
C LEU A 124 -18.10 1.34 -14.88
N ALA A 125 -18.32 2.57 -15.35
CA ALA A 125 -19.63 3.21 -15.37
C ALA A 125 -19.97 3.73 -16.78
N PRO A 126 -20.14 2.85 -17.79
CA PRO A 126 -20.45 3.28 -19.16
C PRO A 126 -21.80 4.01 -19.28
N GLU A 127 -22.69 3.86 -18.30
CA GLU A 127 -23.96 4.57 -18.22
C GLU A 127 -23.84 6.00 -17.65
N LEU A 128 -22.69 6.36 -17.08
CA LEU A 128 -22.47 7.65 -16.47
C LEU A 128 -21.96 8.65 -17.51
N LYS A 129 -22.76 9.71 -17.74
CA LYS A 129 -22.32 10.86 -18.55
C LYS A 129 -21.05 11.45 -17.95
N PHE A 130 -20.09 11.78 -18.81
CA PHE A 130 -18.80 12.34 -18.40
C PHE A 130 -17.99 11.41 -17.47
N ALA A 131 -18.16 10.09 -17.54
CA ALA A 131 -17.39 9.14 -16.72
C ALA A 131 -15.86 9.37 -16.78
N ALA A 132 -15.33 9.75 -17.95
CA ALA A 132 -13.91 10.11 -18.09
C ALA A 132 -13.52 11.29 -17.18
N LEU A 133 -14.32 12.35 -17.20
CA LEU A 133 -14.12 13.54 -16.38
C LEU A 133 -14.25 13.21 -14.89
N TRP A 134 -15.23 12.39 -14.49
CA TRP A 134 -15.36 11.93 -13.11
C TRP A 134 -14.16 11.10 -12.65
N GLY A 135 -13.56 10.30 -13.55
CA GLY A 135 -12.30 9.62 -13.28
C GLY A 135 -11.14 10.59 -13.06
N ALA A 136 -11.02 11.64 -13.88
CA ALA A 136 -10.01 12.69 -13.70
C ALA A 136 -10.20 13.44 -12.37
N ILE A 137 -11.45 13.84 -12.06
CA ILE A 137 -11.79 14.49 -10.79
C ILE A 137 -11.44 13.58 -9.60
N ALA A 138 -11.78 12.29 -9.66
CA ALA A 138 -11.45 11.35 -8.60
C ALA A 138 -9.94 11.21 -8.39
N PHE A 139 -9.15 11.22 -9.47
CA PHE A 139 -7.70 11.21 -9.40
C PHE A 139 -7.15 12.50 -8.76
N CYS A 140 -7.55 13.67 -9.28
CA CYS A 140 -7.12 14.97 -8.75
C CYS A 140 -7.55 15.18 -7.29
N VAL A 141 -8.74 14.70 -6.89
CA VAL A 141 -9.19 14.76 -5.50
C VAL A 141 -8.35 13.85 -4.63
N ALA A 142 -8.16 12.59 -5.05
CA ALA A 142 -7.42 11.62 -4.26
C ALA A 142 -5.98 12.07 -3.97
N ASP A 143 -5.30 12.62 -4.97
CA ASP A 143 -3.91 13.05 -4.85
C ASP A 143 -3.74 14.51 -4.40
N GLY A 144 -4.72 15.39 -4.67
CA GLY A 144 -4.61 16.83 -4.45
C GLY A 144 -5.30 17.38 -3.19
N THR A 145 -6.30 16.70 -2.60
CA THR A 145 -7.07 17.27 -1.46
C THR A 145 -6.49 16.96 -0.08
N THR A 146 -5.51 16.08 0.03
CA THR A 146 -4.84 15.78 1.32
C THR A 146 -3.94 16.93 1.81
N HIS A 147 -3.78 18.00 1.03
CA HIS A 147 -2.99 19.18 1.39
C HIS A 147 -3.54 20.01 2.55
N LEU A 148 -4.84 19.92 2.87
CA LEU A 148 -5.50 20.96 3.69
C LEU A 148 -5.64 20.66 5.19
N ARG A 149 -5.28 19.45 5.69
CA ARG A 149 -5.67 19.04 7.06
C ARG A 149 -4.60 18.49 7.98
N HIS A 150 -3.36 18.23 7.55
CA HIS A 150 -2.35 17.65 8.44
C HIS A 150 -1.10 18.52 8.61
N ILE A 151 -0.81 18.78 9.89
CA ILE A 151 0.17 19.73 10.42
C ILE A 151 1.63 19.29 10.18
N ASP A 152 1.88 18.06 9.69
CA ASP A 152 3.23 17.51 9.52
C ASP A 152 3.64 17.25 8.06
N GLY A 153 3.04 17.94 7.08
CA GLY A 153 3.57 17.99 5.70
C GLY A 153 3.43 16.70 4.88
N GLN A 154 2.44 15.86 5.17
CA GLN A 154 2.20 14.61 4.44
C GLN A 154 1.12 14.80 3.37
N PHE A 155 1.56 15.01 2.13
CA PHE A 155 0.69 15.17 0.97
C PHE A 155 0.57 13.85 0.20
N ALA A 156 -0.60 13.44 -0.29
CA ALA A 156 -0.67 12.25 -1.16
C ALA A 156 0.28 12.39 -2.36
N LEU A 157 0.44 13.62 -2.86
CA LEU A 157 1.39 13.99 -3.90
C LEU A 157 2.86 13.72 -3.54
N LYS A 158 3.24 13.78 -2.24
CA LYS A 158 4.60 13.43 -1.78
C LYS A 158 4.95 11.98 -2.15
N SER A 159 3.98 11.05 -2.09
CA SER A 159 4.24 9.68 -2.53
C SER A 159 4.54 9.54 -4.01
N TRP A 160 4.14 10.51 -4.84
CA TRP A 160 4.50 10.54 -6.26
C TRP A 160 5.81 11.24 -6.51
N ILE A 161 6.15 12.24 -5.70
CA ILE A 161 7.38 13.04 -5.78
C ILE A 161 8.59 12.23 -5.33
N GLU A 162 8.45 11.49 -4.23
CA GLU A 162 9.52 10.66 -3.69
C GLU A 162 9.68 9.39 -4.55
N PRO A 163 10.93 9.03 -4.91
CA PRO A 163 11.16 7.84 -5.70
C PRO A 163 10.74 6.58 -4.95
N TRP A 164 9.83 5.81 -5.55
CA TRP A 164 9.35 4.54 -5.02
C TRP A 164 9.12 3.57 -6.17
N THR A 165 9.47 2.29 -6.01
CA THR A 165 9.11 1.26 -7.02
C THR A 165 7.59 1.12 -7.20
N THR A 166 6.76 1.58 -6.24
CA THR A 166 5.30 1.67 -6.43
C THR A 166 4.87 2.69 -7.49
N THR A 167 5.71 3.68 -7.79
CA THR A 167 5.42 4.75 -8.74
C THR A 167 5.25 4.21 -10.17
N PRO A 168 6.20 3.45 -10.76
CA PRO A 168 5.97 2.77 -12.03
C PRO A 168 4.97 1.62 -11.93
N THR A 169 4.85 0.97 -10.77
CA THR A 169 3.90 -0.14 -10.58
C THR A 169 2.44 0.32 -10.68
N ALA A 170 2.12 1.54 -10.24
CA ALA A 170 0.77 2.10 -10.27
C ALA A 170 0.15 2.16 -11.68
N PRO A 171 0.75 2.85 -12.68
CA PRO A 171 0.21 2.86 -14.04
C PRO A 171 0.29 1.48 -14.70
N LEU A 172 1.27 0.63 -14.36
CA LEU A 172 1.34 -0.73 -14.90
C LEU A 172 0.14 -1.59 -14.43
N LEU A 173 -0.22 -1.55 -13.15
CA LEU A 173 -1.39 -2.24 -12.61
C LEU A 173 -2.69 -1.69 -13.19
N LEU A 174 -2.86 -0.37 -13.22
CA LEU A 174 -4.04 0.27 -13.82
C LEU A 174 -4.17 -0.08 -15.31
N GLY A 175 -3.04 -0.07 -16.02
CA GLY A 175 -2.94 -0.47 -17.42
C GLY A 175 -3.32 -1.94 -17.62
N LEU A 176 -2.84 -2.84 -16.75
CA LEU A 176 -3.14 -4.26 -16.81
C LEU A 176 -4.64 -4.52 -16.61
N LEU A 177 -5.27 -3.85 -15.64
CA LEU A 177 -6.71 -3.93 -15.41
C LEU A 177 -7.47 -3.48 -16.67
N LEU A 178 -7.09 -2.35 -17.26
CA LEU A 178 -7.71 -1.84 -18.48
C LEU A 178 -7.50 -2.77 -19.69
N ALA A 179 -6.29 -3.32 -19.84
CA ALA A 179 -5.95 -4.26 -20.90
C ALA A 179 -6.74 -5.57 -20.78
N ALA A 180 -6.90 -6.09 -19.56
CA ALA A 180 -7.71 -7.28 -19.28
C ALA A 180 -9.18 -7.08 -19.67
N LEU A 181 -9.76 -5.91 -19.37
CA LEU A 181 -11.12 -5.56 -19.84
C LEU A 181 -11.22 -5.54 -21.36
N ARG A 182 -10.25 -4.90 -22.04
CA ARG A 182 -10.20 -4.83 -23.51
C ARG A 182 -10.02 -6.21 -24.13
N LEU A 183 -9.22 -7.08 -23.52
CA LEU A 183 -9.04 -8.46 -23.98
C LEU A 183 -10.36 -9.23 -23.91
N ARG A 184 -11.12 -9.09 -22.83
CA ARG A 184 -12.43 -9.72 -22.69
C ARG A 184 -13.45 -9.23 -23.72
N GLU A 185 -13.49 -7.93 -23.96
CA GLU A 185 -14.41 -7.35 -24.94
C GLU A 185 -14.10 -7.80 -26.38
N ARG A 186 -12.80 -7.86 -26.72
CA ARG A 186 -12.35 -8.22 -28.07
C ARG A 186 -11.11 -9.12 -27.99
N PRO A 187 -11.28 -10.43 -27.75
CA PRO A 187 -10.17 -11.36 -27.64
C PRO A 187 -9.26 -11.32 -28.88
N GLY A 188 -7.95 -11.23 -28.66
CA GLY A 188 -6.97 -11.12 -29.72
C GLY A 188 -5.53 -11.21 -29.20
N ALA A 189 -4.62 -11.73 -30.03
CA ALA A 189 -3.22 -11.95 -29.68
C ALA A 189 -2.52 -10.67 -29.22
N GLY A 190 -2.70 -9.55 -29.94
CA GLY A 190 -2.10 -8.27 -29.56
C GLY A 190 -2.56 -7.75 -28.19
N ARG A 191 -3.84 -7.95 -27.83
CA ARG A 191 -4.35 -7.55 -26.50
C ARG A 191 -3.84 -8.46 -25.39
N ALA A 192 -3.73 -9.75 -25.67
CA ALA A 192 -3.12 -10.69 -24.74
C ALA A 192 -1.64 -10.35 -24.52
N ALA A 193 -0.90 -10.01 -25.59
CA ALA A 193 0.48 -9.57 -25.53
C ALA A 193 0.67 -8.30 -24.69
N VAL A 194 -0.22 -7.32 -24.80
CA VAL A 194 -0.19 -6.14 -23.91
C VAL A 194 -0.40 -6.53 -22.44
N CYS A 195 -1.32 -7.47 -22.14
CA CYS A 195 -1.50 -7.95 -20.77
C CYS A 195 -0.24 -8.65 -20.25
N GLY A 196 0.38 -9.50 -21.08
CA GLY A 196 1.64 -10.17 -20.79
C GLY A 196 2.79 -9.22 -20.54
N LEU A 197 2.94 -8.22 -21.41
CA LEU A 197 3.96 -7.18 -21.31
C LEU A 197 3.83 -6.41 -20.00
N LEU A 198 2.63 -5.90 -19.70
CA LEU A 198 2.38 -5.14 -18.47
C LEU A 198 2.62 -5.98 -17.22
N TRP A 199 2.18 -7.25 -17.22
CA TRP A 199 2.44 -8.15 -16.10
C TRP A 199 3.94 -8.46 -15.93
N GLY A 200 4.66 -8.71 -17.03
CA GLY A 200 6.10 -8.91 -17.01
C GLY A 200 6.87 -7.68 -16.49
N LEU A 201 6.43 -6.47 -16.84
CA LEU A 201 7.02 -5.23 -16.33
C LEU A 201 6.78 -5.09 -14.82
N ILE A 202 5.58 -5.41 -14.32
CA ILE A 202 5.31 -5.44 -12.88
C ILE A 202 6.22 -6.47 -12.20
N LEU A 203 6.40 -7.65 -12.79
CA LEU A 203 7.25 -8.71 -12.23
C LEU A 203 8.69 -8.25 -11.97
N ILE A 204 9.30 -7.55 -12.93
CA ILE A 204 10.68 -7.05 -12.81
C ILE A 204 10.79 -5.70 -12.08
N THR A 205 9.66 -5.15 -11.61
CA THR A 205 9.63 -3.94 -10.77
C THR A 205 9.33 -4.29 -9.31
N ARG A 206 8.23 -5.03 -9.08
CA ARG A 206 7.72 -5.46 -7.79
C ARG A 206 6.98 -6.81 -7.89
N PRO A 207 7.66 -7.93 -7.61
CA PRO A 207 7.09 -9.28 -7.67
C PRO A 207 5.88 -9.47 -6.76
N THR A 208 5.86 -8.82 -5.58
CA THR A 208 4.73 -8.90 -4.66
C THR A 208 3.42 -8.48 -5.34
N GLU A 209 3.43 -7.38 -6.09
CA GLU A 209 2.29 -6.91 -6.87
C GLU A 209 2.01 -7.80 -8.09
N ALA A 210 3.06 -8.29 -8.75
CA ALA A 210 2.94 -9.20 -9.89
C ALA A 210 2.35 -10.56 -9.50
N VAL A 211 2.53 -11.02 -8.27
CA VAL A 211 1.96 -12.29 -7.80
C VAL A 211 0.56 -12.06 -7.25
N TRP A 212 0.40 -11.09 -6.34
CA TRP A 212 -0.83 -10.97 -5.58
C TRP A 212 -1.80 -9.94 -6.15
N SER A 213 -1.34 -8.70 -6.37
CA SER A 213 -2.23 -7.60 -6.78
C SER A 213 -2.76 -7.77 -8.21
N SER A 214 -1.97 -8.38 -9.09
CA SER A 214 -2.37 -8.68 -10.48
C SER A 214 -3.11 -10.00 -10.64
N LEU A 215 -3.15 -10.88 -9.61
CA LEU A 215 -3.77 -12.21 -9.71
C LEU A 215 -5.21 -12.15 -10.26
N PRO A 216 -6.09 -11.24 -9.79
CA PRO A 216 -7.42 -11.10 -10.36
C PRO A 216 -7.42 -10.76 -11.86
N ALA A 217 -6.48 -9.94 -12.33
CA ALA A 217 -6.33 -9.62 -13.75
C ALA A 217 -5.81 -10.82 -14.56
N ILE A 218 -4.86 -11.59 -14.04
CA ILE A 218 -4.35 -12.81 -14.69
C ILE A 218 -5.47 -13.84 -14.86
N VAL A 219 -6.21 -14.12 -13.78
CA VAL A 219 -7.38 -15.03 -13.81
C VAL A 219 -8.43 -14.52 -14.79
N PHE A 220 -8.71 -13.21 -14.79
CA PHE A 220 -9.67 -12.60 -15.71
C PHE A 220 -9.23 -12.72 -17.17
N CYS A 221 -7.94 -12.51 -17.47
CA CYS A 221 -7.35 -12.72 -18.80
C CYS A 221 -7.45 -14.18 -19.24
N ALA A 222 -7.14 -15.13 -18.34
CA ALA A 222 -7.27 -16.56 -18.63
C ALA A 222 -8.73 -16.92 -18.96
N ILE A 223 -9.69 -16.48 -18.15
CA ILE A 223 -11.12 -16.67 -18.41
C ILE A 223 -11.54 -16.03 -19.74
N ALA A 224 -11.08 -14.82 -20.04
CA ALA A 224 -11.38 -14.12 -21.28
C ALA A 224 -10.89 -14.90 -22.53
N VAL A 225 -9.70 -15.50 -22.45
CA VAL A 225 -9.14 -16.34 -23.53
C VAL A 225 -9.88 -17.67 -23.62
N LEU A 226 -10.11 -18.35 -22.49
CA LEU A 226 -10.76 -19.66 -22.45
C LEU A 226 -12.21 -19.59 -22.93
N TRP A 227 -12.94 -18.53 -22.60
CA TRP A 227 -14.34 -18.35 -22.99
C TRP A 227 -14.53 -17.60 -24.31
N ALA A 228 -13.45 -17.24 -25.00
CA ALA A 228 -13.54 -16.66 -26.33
C ALA A 228 -14.22 -17.66 -27.29
N ARG A 229 -15.24 -17.21 -28.03
CA ARG A 229 -15.92 -17.99 -29.07
C ARG A 229 -15.05 -18.12 -30.33
N ARG A 230 -13.91 -18.78 -30.19
CA ARG A 230 -12.88 -18.97 -31.23
C ARG A 230 -12.38 -20.42 -31.20
N PRO A 231 -11.84 -20.94 -32.33
CA PRO A 231 -11.22 -22.25 -32.36
C PRO A 231 -10.12 -22.40 -31.30
N VAL A 232 -9.90 -23.63 -30.79
CA VAL A 232 -8.88 -23.93 -29.76
C VAL A 232 -7.51 -23.40 -30.17
N ARG A 233 -7.09 -23.61 -31.42
CA ARG A 233 -5.81 -23.12 -31.96
C ARG A 233 -5.67 -21.60 -31.81
N THR A 234 -6.72 -20.83 -32.09
CA THR A 234 -6.72 -19.38 -31.91
C THR A 234 -6.63 -18.98 -30.45
N ARG A 235 -7.34 -19.69 -29.55
CA ARG A 235 -7.26 -19.47 -28.10
C ARG A 235 -5.85 -19.76 -27.55
N LEU A 236 -5.22 -20.85 -27.99
CA LEU A 236 -3.82 -21.16 -27.68
C LEU A 236 -2.88 -20.07 -28.20
N GLY A 237 -3.12 -19.55 -29.40
CA GLY A 237 -2.38 -18.40 -29.93
C GLY A 237 -2.53 -17.15 -29.06
N PHE A 238 -3.71 -16.87 -28.51
CA PHE A 238 -3.90 -15.76 -27.57
C PHE A 238 -3.17 -16.00 -26.24
N ALA A 239 -3.25 -17.23 -25.70
CA ALA A 239 -2.55 -17.59 -24.47
C ALA A 239 -1.02 -17.46 -24.64
N ALA A 240 -0.47 -18.03 -25.72
CA ALA A 240 0.94 -17.91 -26.06
C ALA A 240 1.37 -16.45 -26.24
N ALA A 241 0.55 -15.64 -26.93
CA ALA A 241 0.83 -14.21 -27.10
C ALA A 241 0.84 -13.44 -25.77
N GLY A 242 0.05 -13.87 -24.76
CA GLY A 242 0.12 -13.29 -23.41
C GLY A 242 1.29 -13.81 -22.57
N ILE A 243 1.65 -15.09 -22.68
CA ILE A 243 2.74 -15.68 -21.90
C ILE A 243 4.10 -15.22 -22.43
N ALA A 244 4.29 -15.14 -23.75
CA ALA A 244 5.60 -14.89 -24.35
C ALA A 244 6.24 -13.55 -23.91
N PRO A 245 5.57 -12.38 -23.97
CA PRO A 245 6.18 -11.12 -23.51
C PRO A 245 6.50 -11.14 -22.01
N ALA A 246 5.65 -11.77 -21.20
CA ALA A 246 5.91 -11.91 -19.77
C ALA A 246 7.12 -12.79 -19.50
N ALA A 247 7.25 -13.91 -20.21
CA ALA A 247 8.38 -14.82 -20.10
C ALA A 247 9.69 -14.15 -20.55
N VAL A 248 9.65 -13.36 -21.64
CA VAL A 248 10.82 -12.58 -22.09
C VAL A 248 11.25 -11.58 -21.02
N LEU A 249 10.33 -10.82 -20.44
CA LEU A 249 10.67 -9.87 -19.37
C LEU A 249 11.15 -10.58 -18.10
N ALA A 250 10.54 -11.70 -17.72
CA ALA A 250 11.02 -12.52 -16.61
C ALA A 250 12.44 -13.04 -16.86
N ALA A 251 12.74 -13.49 -18.08
CA ALA A 251 14.07 -13.93 -18.48
C ALA A 251 15.10 -12.79 -18.45
N ILE A 252 14.71 -11.58 -18.89
CA ILE A 252 15.55 -10.38 -18.77
C ILE A 252 15.83 -10.07 -17.30
N GLY A 253 14.79 -10.03 -16.45
CA GLY A 253 14.95 -9.79 -15.02
C GLY A 253 15.84 -10.83 -14.33
N LEU A 254 15.66 -12.12 -14.67
CA LEU A 254 16.50 -13.20 -14.19
C LEU A 254 17.94 -13.06 -14.68
N GLY A 255 18.15 -12.73 -15.96
CA GLY A 255 19.47 -12.49 -16.53
C GLY A 255 20.21 -11.39 -15.79
N LEU A 256 19.54 -10.24 -15.56
CA LEU A 256 20.10 -9.12 -14.80
C LEU A 256 20.40 -9.52 -13.34
N HIS A 257 19.52 -10.30 -12.70
CA HIS A 257 19.77 -10.83 -11.36
C HIS A 257 21.03 -11.70 -11.34
N LEU A 258 21.16 -12.64 -12.27
CA LEU A 258 22.32 -13.53 -12.37
C LEU A 258 23.60 -12.78 -12.68
N MET A 259 23.55 -11.69 -13.45
CA MET A 259 24.70 -10.85 -13.75
C MET A 259 25.22 -10.11 -12.50
N VAL A 260 24.32 -9.69 -11.60
CA VAL A 260 24.68 -8.93 -10.40
C VAL A 260 25.00 -9.84 -9.23
N TRP A 261 24.12 -10.78 -8.88
CA TRP A 261 24.23 -11.60 -7.68
C TRP A 261 24.63 -13.06 -7.95
N GLY A 262 24.74 -13.47 -9.22
CA GLY A 262 24.90 -14.88 -9.57
C GLY A 262 23.73 -15.71 -9.05
N TRP A 263 24.02 -16.92 -8.57
CA TRP A 263 23.03 -17.80 -7.95
C TRP A 263 22.66 -17.42 -6.51
N SER A 264 23.26 -16.37 -5.97
CA SER A 264 22.96 -15.89 -4.62
C SER A 264 21.68 -15.06 -4.60
N TRP A 265 21.03 -15.02 -3.45
CA TRP A 265 19.92 -14.11 -3.20
C TRP A 265 20.44 -12.68 -3.02
N GLY A 266 19.78 -11.71 -3.64
CA GLY A 266 20.04 -10.29 -3.36
C GLY A 266 19.65 -9.94 -1.92
N GLN A 267 20.34 -8.97 -1.31
CA GLN A 267 20.14 -8.62 0.10
C GLN A 267 18.70 -8.19 0.40
N TYR A 268 18.06 -7.45 -0.50
CA TYR A 268 16.65 -7.08 -0.39
C TYR A 268 15.73 -8.30 -0.26
N PHE A 269 15.98 -9.38 -1.02
CA PHE A 269 15.17 -10.59 -0.94
C PHE A 269 15.34 -11.27 0.42
N LEU A 270 16.56 -11.34 0.95
CA LEU A 270 16.83 -11.91 2.26
C LEU A 270 16.12 -11.13 3.38
N GLU A 271 16.19 -9.80 3.35
CA GLU A 271 15.51 -8.94 4.32
C GLU A 271 13.97 -8.99 4.17
N SER A 272 13.48 -9.02 2.92
CA SER A 272 12.05 -9.16 2.62
C SER A 272 11.49 -10.51 3.07
N LEU A 273 12.25 -11.61 2.93
CA LEU A 273 11.89 -12.94 3.43
C LEU A 273 11.81 -12.96 4.96
N GLY A 274 12.75 -12.28 5.64
CA GLY A 274 12.70 -12.07 7.09
C GLY A 274 11.41 -11.35 7.51
N THR A 275 11.02 -10.33 6.75
CA THR A 275 9.84 -9.49 7.01
C THR A 275 8.51 -10.18 6.69
N GLY A 276 8.31 -10.78 5.51
CA GLY A 276 7.13 -11.57 5.13
C GLY A 276 5.72 -11.03 5.50
N PHE A 277 4.75 -11.94 5.60
CA PHE A 277 3.33 -11.64 5.80
C PHE A 277 2.73 -12.48 6.95
N GLU A 278 1.81 -11.91 7.73
CA GLU A 278 1.06 -12.59 8.79
C GLU A 278 -0.45 -12.31 8.62
N PRO A 279 -1.22 -13.27 8.06
CA PRO A 279 -2.65 -13.11 7.82
C PRO A 279 -3.48 -12.79 9.05
N ARG A 280 -3.05 -13.21 10.25
CA ARG A 280 -3.75 -12.90 11.51
C ARG A 280 -3.75 -11.41 11.82
N LEU A 281 -2.79 -10.65 11.28
CA LEU A 281 -2.76 -9.20 11.43
C LEU A 281 -3.85 -8.49 10.62
N LEU A 282 -4.47 -9.13 9.63
CA LEU A 282 -5.42 -8.49 8.71
C LEU A 282 -6.55 -7.75 9.45
N ALA A 283 -7.24 -8.42 10.38
CA ALA A 283 -8.35 -7.82 11.11
C ALA A 283 -7.89 -6.71 12.06
N LEU A 284 -6.74 -6.91 12.70
CA LEU A 284 -6.14 -5.91 13.57
C LEU A 284 -5.72 -4.66 12.78
N ARG A 285 -5.07 -4.88 11.61
CA ARG A 285 -4.62 -3.86 10.65
C ARG A 285 -5.72 -3.13 9.95
N TRP A 286 -6.82 -3.80 9.65
CA TRP A 286 -8.05 -3.13 9.27
C TRP A 286 -8.46 -2.10 10.33
N ASN A 287 -8.42 -2.47 11.62
CA ASN A 287 -8.78 -1.54 12.69
C ASN A 287 -7.82 -0.35 12.82
N TRP A 288 -6.56 -0.60 13.12
CA TRP A 288 -5.60 0.47 13.46
C TRP A 288 -4.91 1.16 12.28
N LEU A 289 -4.87 0.57 11.08
CA LEU A 289 -4.33 1.25 9.89
C LEU A 289 -5.41 1.90 9.05
N VAL A 290 -6.63 1.35 9.03
CA VAL A 290 -7.70 1.87 8.18
C VAL A 290 -8.66 2.74 8.97
N LEU A 291 -9.16 2.28 10.12
CA LEU A 291 -10.19 3.01 10.87
C LEU A 291 -9.58 4.06 11.81
N ASP A 292 -8.75 3.64 12.76
CA ASP A 292 -8.10 4.53 13.73
C ASP A 292 -6.97 3.82 14.47
N ALA A 293 -5.78 4.44 14.51
CA ALA A 293 -4.57 3.85 15.07
C ALA A 293 -4.56 3.77 16.62
N ARG A 294 -5.51 4.42 17.29
CA ARG A 294 -5.70 4.34 18.75
C ARG A 294 -6.24 2.98 19.22
N PRO A 295 -5.88 2.56 20.45
CA PRO A 295 -5.12 3.29 21.48
C PRO A 295 -3.60 3.18 21.37
N ILE A 296 -3.07 2.45 20.37
CA ILE A 296 -1.64 2.06 20.35
C ILE A 296 -0.76 3.10 19.65
N HIS A 297 -1.31 3.83 18.69
CA HIS A 297 -0.56 4.77 17.88
C HIS A 297 -1.21 6.14 17.95
N GLU A 298 -1.16 6.78 19.13
CA GLU A 298 -1.91 8.01 19.43
C GLU A 298 -1.67 9.18 18.47
N ARG A 299 -0.46 9.26 17.92
CA ARG A 299 -0.03 10.35 17.04
C ARG A 299 -0.51 10.18 15.61
N TYR A 300 -1.06 9.02 15.27
CA TYR A 300 -1.33 8.61 13.91
C TYR A 300 -2.82 8.38 13.69
N HIS A 301 -3.27 8.57 12.46
CA HIS A 301 -4.66 8.40 12.06
C HIS A 301 -4.82 7.15 11.18
N GLY A 302 -6.04 6.61 11.12
CA GLY A 302 -6.36 5.60 10.13
C GLY A 302 -6.45 6.19 8.71
N LEU A 303 -6.19 5.38 7.69
CA LEU A 303 -6.32 5.77 6.28
C LEU A 303 -7.70 6.35 5.96
N ALA A 304 -8.78 5.87 6.57
CA ALA A 304 -10.13 6.40 6.35
C ALA A 304 -10.36 7.80 6.93
N VAL A 305 -9.58 8.20 7.92
CA VAL A 305 -9.64 9.55 8.50
C VAL A 305 -8.91 10.54 7.60
N VAL A 306 -7.74 10.15 7.09
CA VAL A 306 -6.91 10.97 6.20
C VAL A 306 -7.49 11.02 4.77
N PHE A 307 -8.01 9.89 4.30
CA PHE A 307 -8.61 9.70 2.97
C PHE A 307 -10.10 9.36 3.14
N PRO A 308 -10.99 10.37 3.27
CA PRO A 308 -12.39 10.16 3.64
C PRO A 308 -13.20 9.38 2.60
N TRP A 309 -12.66 9.18 1.40
CA TRP A 309 -13.25 8.35 0.36
C TRP A 309 -12.93 6.86 0.50
N VAL A 310 -12.05 6.41 1.41
CA VAL A 310 -11.69 4.98 1.54
C VAL A 310 -12.92 4.13 1.89
N LEU A 311 -13.65 4.47 2.95
CA LEU A 311 -14.84 3.68 3.36
C LEU A 311 -16.01 3.82 2.37
N PRO A 312 -16.39 5.03 1.93
CA PRO A 312 -17.39 5.18 0.87
C PRO A 312 -16.97 4.52 -0.45
N GLY A 313 -15.66 4.46 -0.74
CA GLY A 313 -15.10 3.78 -1.90
C GLY A 313 -15.33 2.27 -1.86
N PHE A 314 -15.06 1.61 -0.73
CA PHE A 314 -15.40 0.20 -0.55
C PHE A 314 -16.92 -0.04 -0.66
N ALA A 315 -17.74 0.83 -0.06
CA ALA A 315 -19.20 0.74 -0.17
C ALA A 315 -19.66 0.94 -1.63
N GLY A 316 -19.01 1.85 -2.37
CA GLY A 316 -19.24 2.07 -3.79
C GLY A 316 -18.83 0.88 -4.65
N MET A 317 -17.75 0.17 -4.33
CA MET A 317 -17.36 -1.08 -5.00
C MET A 317 -18.41 -2.17 -4.80
N ILE A 318 -18.88 -2.37 -3.57
CA ILE A 318 -19.94 -3.34 -3.26
C ILE A 318 -21.24 -2.95 -3.97
N ALA A 319 -21.65 -1.69 -3.93
CA ALA A 319 -22.79 -1.20 -4.70
C ALA A 319 -22.59 -1.45 -6.21
N GLY A 320 -21.35 -1.27 -6.69
CA GLY A 320 -20.79 -1.67 -7.99
C GLY A 320 -21.26 -3.06 -8.43
N LEU A 321 -20.96 -4.03 -7.57
CA LEU A 321 -21.22 -5.46 -7.76
C LEU A 321 -22.70 -5.86 -7.63
N LEU A 322 -23.44 -5.15 -6.77
CA LEU A 322 -24.85 -5.44 -6.47
C LEU A 322 -25.83 -4.77 -7.44
N ALA A 323 -25.44 -3.70 -8.13
CA ALA A 323 -26.39 -2.99 -8.98
C ALA A 323 -26.87 -3.85 -10.16
N PRO A 324 -28.16 -3.72 -10.53
CA PRO A 324 -28.74 -4.46 -11.65
C PRO A 324 -28.22 -3.98 -13.01
N ARG A 325 -27.69 -2.76 -13.08
CA ARG A 325 -27.15 -2.14 -14.30
C ARG A 325 -25.63 -1.92 -14.16
N GLY A 326 -24.94 -1.92 -15.30
CA GLY A 326 -23.52 -1.59 -15.39
C GLY A 326 -22.65 -2.76 -15.84
N ASN A 327 -21.34 -2.53 -15.89
CA ASN A 327 -20.36 -3.51 -16.32
C ASN A 327 -19.87 -4.34 -15.12
N ARG A 328 -20.74 -5.22 -14.59
CA ARG A 328 -20.42 -6.07 -13.42
C ARG A 328 -19.07 -6.78 -13.51
N PRO A 329 -18.67 -7.38 -14.64
CA PRO A 329 -17.35 -8.00 -14.77
C PRO A 329 -16.18 -7.03 -14.57
N ALA A 330 -16.33 -5.76 -14.98
CA ALA A 330 -15.32 -4.74 -14.73
C ALA A 330 -15.24 -4.38 -13.24
N HIS A 331 -16.39 -4.29 -12.57
CA HIS A 331 -16.42 -4.12 -11.12
C HIS A 331 -15.79 -5.31 -10.39
N VAL A 332 -16.07 -6.56 -10.79
CA VAL A 332 -15.47 -7.77 -10.20
C VAL A 332 -13.96 -7.74 -10.33
N LEU A 333 -13.44 -7.46 -11.53
CA LEU A 333 -12.00 -7.38 -11.76
C LEU A 333 -11.32 -6.34 -10.86
N VAL A 334 -11.83 -5.11 -10.88
CA VAL A 334 -11.21 -4.00 -10.14
C VAL A 334 -11.36 -4.18 -8.63
N ALA A 335 -12.56 -4.56 -8.15
CA ALA A 335 -12.80 -4.79 -6.73
C ALA A 335 -11.92 -5.94 -6.21
N ALA A 336 -11.82 -7.06 -6.94
CA ALA A 336 -10.95 -8.16 -6.55
C ALA A 336 -9.47 -7.73 -6.47
N ALA A 337 -8.96 -6.97 -7.45
CA ALA A 337 -7.59 -6.48 -7.46
C ALA A 337 -7.30 -5.55 -6.26
N VAL A 338 -8.21 -4.60 -5.98
CA VAL A 338 -8.08 -3.70 -4.82
C VAL A 338 -8.15 -4.49 -3.51
N MET A 339 -9.10 -5.41 -3.36
CA MET A 339 -9.25 -6.19 -2.13
C MET A 339 -8.06 -7.10 -1.86
N VAL A 340 -7.53 -7.78 -2.87
CA VAL A 340 -6.31 -8.61 -2.72
C VAL A 340 -5.12 -7.74 -2.36
N HIS A 341 -4.93 -6.60 -3.03
CA HIS A 341 -3.85 -5.67 -2.73
C HIS A 341 -3.92 -5.15 -1.29
N TRP A 342 -5.08 -4.69 -0.83
CA TRP A 342 -5.27 -4.23 0.54
C TRP A 342 -5.05 -5.37 1.54
N ALA A 343 -5.56 -6.58 1.28
CA ALA A 343 -5.35 -7.72 2.16
C ALA A 343 -3.84 -8.04 2.31
N VAL A 344 -3.09 -8.10 1.20
CA VAL A 344 -1.65 -8.34 1.20
C VAL A 344 -0.92 -7.31 2.07
N TYR A 345 -1.16 -6.02 1.86
CA TYR A 345 -0.47 -4.98 2.61
C TYR A 345 -0.88 -4.91 4.08
N LEU A 346 -2.15 -5.14 4.39
CA LEU A 346 -2.58 -5.31 5.78
C LEU A 346 -2.00 -6.58 6.42
N CYS A 347 -1.49 -7.55 5.67
CA CYS A 347 -0.74 -8.68 6.21
C CYS A 347 0.77 -8.43 6.28
N TYR A 348 1.31 -7.39 5.65
CA TYR A 348 2.75 -7.18 5.51
C TYR A 348 3.42 -6.74 6.82
N ARG A 349 4.26 -7.57 7.46
CA ARG A 349 4.64 -7.40 8.88
C ARG A 349 5.27 -6.05 9.22
N ASP A 350 5.94 -5.38 8.29
CA ASP A 350 6.52 -4.05 8.50
C ASP A 350 5.54 -2.87 8.30
N LEU A 351 4.30 -3.14 7.87
CA LEU A 351 3.27 -2.10 7.74
C LEU A 351 2.53 -1.85 9.06
N HIS A 352 2.92 -0.81 9.77
CA HIS A 352 2.25 -0.28 10.97
C HIS A 352 1.99 1.23 10.84
N ALA A 353 1.26 1.84 11.77
CA ALA A 353 0.82 3.23 11.64
C ALA A 353 1.99 4.23 11.56
N GLU A 354 3.05 4.02 12.32
CA GLU A 354 4.24 4.88 12.26
C GLU A 354 4.94 4.80 10.90
N GLY A 355 5.30 3.59 10.45
CA GLY A 355 5.74 3.28 9.09
C GLY A 355 4.89 3.91 8.00
N LEU A 356 3.56 3.75 8.12
CA LEU A 356 2.58 4.27 7.17
C LEU A 356 2.74 5.78 6.96
N TRP A 357 2.87 6.54 8.04
CA TRP A 357 2.87 8.01 7.98
C TRP A 357 4.27 8.60 8.00
N ARG A 358 5.07 8.25 9.01
CA ARG A 358 6.42 8.80 9.24
C ARG A 358 7.40 8.42 8.13
N PHE A 359 7.35 7.18 7.66
CA PHE A 359 8.24 6.65 6.62
C PHE A 359 7.60 6.60 5.23
N GLY A 360 6.38 7.15 5.11
CA GLY A 360 5.72 7.29 3.82
C GLY A 360 5.13 6.00 3.24
N ASN A 361 5.07 4.89 3.99
CA ASN A 361 4.58 3.59 3.49
C ASN A 361 3.11 3.63 2.99
N TYR A 362 2.38 4.74 3.18
CA TYR A 362 1.09 4.97 2.52
C TYR A 362 1.20 4.93 0.99
N HIS A 363 2.40 5.12 0.43
CA HIS A 363 2.68 5.01 -1.00
C HIS A 363 2.28 3.64 -1.59
N TYR A 364 2.21 2.57 -0.78
CA TYR A 364 1.69 1.26 -1.22
C TYR A 364 0.29 1.34 -1.80
N PHE A 365 -0.55 2.25 -1.29
CA PHE A 365 -1.95 2.35 -1.67
C PHE A 365 -2.21 3.31 -2.85
N LYS A 366 -1.19 3.98 -3.39
CA LYS A 366 -1.35 5.13 -4.32
C LYS A 366 -2.23 4.83 -5.55
N TRP A 367 -2.12 3.62 -6.13
CA TRP A 367 -2.94 3.26 -7.31
C TRP A 367 -4.41 2.94 -6.96
N THR A 368 -4.68 2.55 -5.71
CA THR A 368 -6.05 2.23 -5.25
C THR A 368 -6.83 3.46 -4.80
N GLN A 369 -6.16 4.50 -4.29
CA GLN A 369 -6.79 5.73 -3.80
C GLN A 369 -7.71 6.40 -4.84
N PRO A 370 -7.27 6.68 -6.08
CA PRO A 370 -8.13 7.31 -7.07
C PRO A 370 -9.30 6.42 -7.49
N LEU A 371 -9.12 5.09 -7.49
CA LEU A 371 -10.21 4.14 -7.74
C LEU A 371 -11.25 4.17 -6.62
N LEU A 372 -10.81 4.13 -5.35
CA LEU A 372 -11.70 4.24 -4.19
C LEU A 372 -12.45 5.58 -4.19
N CYS A 373 -11.77 6.69 -4.52
CA CYS A 373 -12.41 7.98 -4.70
C CYS A 373 -13.47 7.96 -5.81
N PHE A 374 -13.18 7.33 -6.95
CA PHE A 374 -14.16 7.19 -8.02
C PHE A 374 -15.36 6.34 -7.59
N TYR A 375 -15.14 5.24 -6.88
CA TYR A 375 -16.24 4.42 -6.34
C TYR A 375 -17.07 5.15 -5.29
N ALA A 376 -16.46 6.01 -4.46
CA ALA A 376 -17.19 6.86 -3.54
C ALA A 376 -18.15 7.82 -4.29
N LEU A 377 -17.69 8.42 -5.39
CA LEU A 377 -18.55 9.23 -6.27
C LEU A 377 -19.67 8.39 -6.90
N LEU A 378 -19.36 7.18 -7.38
CA LEU A 378 -20.37 6.27 -7.91
C LEU A 378 -21.42 5.93 -6.85
N LEU A 379 -21.04 5.70 -5.59
CA LEU A 379 -22.00 5.41 -4.51
C LEU A 379 -23.05 6.52 -4.38
N VAL A 380 -22.60 7.78 -4.33
CA VAL A 380 -23.49 8.95 -4.24
C VAL A 380 -24.46 8.99 -5.43
N LEU A 381 -23.95 8.79 -6.64
CA LEU A 381 -24.75 8.79 -7.86
C LEU A 381 -25.78 7.65 -7.89
N ARG A 382 -25.43 6.47 -7.38
CA ARG A 382 -26.33 5.32 -7.30
C ARG A 382 -27.42 5.51 -6.25
N LEU A 383 -27.09 6.12 -5.09
CA LEU A 383 -28.08 6.50 -4.08
C LEU A 383 -29.09 7.54 -4.61
N ALA A 384 -28.67 8.42 -5.52
CA ALA A 384 -29.60 9.35 -6.16
C ALA A 384 -30.63 8.63 -7.07
N ARG A 385 -30.26 7.51 -7.68
CA ARG A 385 -31.09 6.74 -8.64
C ARG A 385 -32.07 5.80 -7.92
N ARG A 386 -33.37 6.01 -8.10
CA ARG A 386 -34.45 5.22 -7.43
C ARG A 386 -34.25 3.70 -7.51
N GLY A 387 -33.82 3.17 -8.66
CA GLY A 387 -33.63 1.71 -8.86
C GLY A 387 -32.34 1.11 -8.28
N GLU A 388 -31.42 1.92 -7.76
CA GLU A 388 -30.11 1.46 -7.24
C GLU A 388 -29.91 1.82 -5.75
N ARG A 389 -30.89 2.50 -5.14
CA ARG A 389 -30.85 2.93 -3.73
C ARG A 389 -30.64 1.79 -2.74
N LEU A 390 -31.33 0.67 -2.92
CA LEU A 390 -31.20 -0.48 -2.01
C LEU A 390 -29.80 -1.09 -2.05
N ALA A 391 -29.18 -1.17 -3.25
CA ALA A 391 -27.82 -1.65 -3.39
C ALA A 391 -26.81 -0.70 -2.70
N GLY A 392 -27.02 0.62 -2.83
CA GLY A 392 -26.19 1.62 -2.16
C GLY A 392 -26.37 1.65 -0.63
N ALA A 393 -27.62 1.57 -0.14
CA ALA A 393 -27.89 1.53 1.30
C ALA A 393 -27.38 0.24 1.95
N GLY A 394 -27.61 -0.90 1.29
CA GLY A 394 -27.10 -2.20 1.74
C GLY A 394 -25.57 -2.26 1.77
N SER A 395 -24.90 -1.64 0.80
CA SER A 395 -23.44 -1.58 0.80
C SER A 395 -22.87 -0.67 1.89
N ILE A 396 -23.51 0.47 2.17
CA ILE A 396 -23.17 1.33 3.31
C ILE A 396 -23.32 0.54 4.61
N ALA A 397 -24.44 -0.15 4.81
CA ALA A 397 -24.67 -0.96 5.99
C ALA A 397 -23.58 -2.03 6.16
N LEU A 398 -23.20 -2.73 5.08
CA LEU A 398 -22.14 -3.74 5.12
C LEU A 398 -20.78 -3.15 5.53
N VAL A 399 -20.40 -1.99 4.97
CA VAL A 399 -19.13 -1.33 5.33
C VAL A 399 -19.19 -0.80 6.75
N LEU A 400 -20.31 -0.22 7.19
CA LEU A 400 -20.48 0.22 8.57
C LEU A 400 -20.32 -0.95 9.55
N LEU A 401 -20.91 -2.11 9.27
CA LEU A 401 -20.72 -3.33 10.06
C LEU A 401 -19.25 -3.78 10.09
N ALA A 402 -18.54 -3.70 8.95
CA ALA A 402 -17.10 -3.97 8.90
C ALA A 402 -16.26 -2.90 9.62
N CYS A 403 -16.81 -1.72 9.89
CA CYS A 403 -16.18 -0.65 10.65
C CYS A 403 -16.59 -0.63 12.13
N CYS A 404 -17.60 -1.39 12.55
CA CYS A 404 -18.05 -1.49 13.94
C CYS A 404 -17.13 -2.36 14.81
N TRP A 405 -15.82 -2.21 14.63
CA TRP A 405 -14.79 -2.87 15.42
C TRP A 405 -13.90 -1.80 16.04
N GLN A 406 -13.45 -2.03 17.27
CA GLN A 406 -12.46 -1.20 17.96
C GLN A 406 -11.38 -2.11 18.53
N SER A 407 -10.12 -1.69 18.40
CA SER A 407 -9.02 -2.28 19.13
C SER A 407 -9.07 -1.81 20.58
N ARG A 408 -8.90 -2.75 21.50
CA ARG A 408 -8.75 -2.50 22.93
C ARG A 408 -7.45 -3.09 23.37
N LEU A 409 -6.75 -2.35 24.22
CA LEU A 409 -5.61 -2.89 24.92
C LEU A 409 -6.03 -3.30 26.32
N GLU A 410 -5.98 -4.59 26.61
CA GLU A 410 -6.35 -5.15 27.90
C GLU A 410 -5.12 -5.75 28.55
N ARG A 411 -4.87 -5.50 29.84
CA ARG A 411 -3.81 -6.20 30.58
C ARG A 411 -4.10 -7.70 30.52
N ASP A 412 -3.10 -8.52 30.23
CA ASP A 412 -3.28 -9.96 30.17
C ASP A 412 -3.31 -10.51 31.61
N PRO A 413 -4.47 -10.93 32.15
CA PRO A 413 -4.58 -11.34 33.55
C PRO A 413 -3.88 -12.67 33.84
N HIS A 414 -3.55 -13.43 32.79
CA HIS A 414 -2.88 -14.72 32.88
C HIS A 414 -1.38 -14.63 32.58
N ALA A 415 -0.90 -13.46 32.16
CA ALA A 415 0.52 -13.27 31.94
C ALA A 415 1.26 -13.28 33.27
N ALA A 416 2.36 -14.01 33.32
CA ALA A 416 3.32 -13.89 34.41
C ALA A 416 3.83 -12.45 34.49
N THR A 417 4.14 -11.99 35.70
CA THR A 417 4.70 -10.67 35.93
C THR A 417 6.04 -10.55 35.21
N VAL A 418 6.16 -9.53 34.35
CA VAL A 418 7.42 -9.16 33.69
C VAL A 418 8.41 -8.72 34.76
N ARG A 419 9.62 -9.27 34.74
CA ARG A 419 10.66 -8.97 35.73
C ARG A 419 11.75 -8.11 35.08
N VAL A 420 12.12 -7.02 35.74
CA VAL A 420 13.30 -6.23 35.34
C VAL A 420 14.52 -6.95 35.92
N LEU A 421 15.39 -7.49 35.06
CA LEU A 421 16.60 -8.21 35.48
C LEU A 421 17.78 -7.26 35.74
N GLY A 422 17.80 -6.14 35.03
CA GLY A 422 18.85 -5.13 35.11
C GLY A 422 18.54 -3.93 34.21
N PRO A 423 19.49 -2.98 34.07
CA PRO A 423 19.34 -1.84 33.18
C PRO A 423 19.05 -2.30 31.74
N GLY A 424 17.83 -2.04 31.26
CA GLY A 424 17.41 -2.38 29.90
C GLY A 424 17.11 -3.86 29.65
N GLU A 425 17.13 -4.74 30.65
CA GLU A 425 16.87 -6.18 30.47
C GLU A 425 15.58 -6.61 31.18
N LEU A 426 14.66 -7.19 30.41
CA LEU A 426 13.32 -7.59 30.85
C LEU A 426 13.09 -9.08 30.61
N ALA A 427 12.76 -9.84 31.65
CA ALA A 427 12.33 -11.22 31.53
C ALA A 427 10.80 -11.31 31.47
N ILE A 428 10.30 -12.04 30.48
CA ILE A 428 8.89 -12.33 30.25
C ILE A 428 8.67 -13.84 30.44
N PRO A 429 8.22 -14.30 31.62
CA PRO A 429 7.96 -15.72 31.82
C PRO A 429 6.82 -16.19 30.91
N GLY A 430 7.03 -17.31 30.21
CA GLY A 430 6.13 -17.80 29.15
C GLY A 430 6.24 -17.09 27.80
N GLY A 431 6.98 -15.96 27.74
CA GLY A 431 7.28 -15.23 26.52
C GLY A 431 6.09 -14.53 25.85
N MET A 432 6.27 -14.16 24.59
CA MET A 432 5.22 -13.59 23.74
C MET A 432 4.98 -14.54 22.56
N THR A 433 3.79 -15.10 22.44
CA THR A 433 3.50 -16.20 21.50
C THR A 433 2.56 -15.82 20.38
N ASP A 434 1.74 -14.79 20.57
CA ASP A 434 0.70 -14.39 19.63
C ASP A 434 0.85 -12.92 19.20
N PRO A 435 0.64 -12.57 17.91
CA PRO A 435 0.71 -11.18 17.43
C PRO A 435 -0.24 -10.19 18.10
N THR A 436 -1.22 -10.68 18.86
CA THR A 436 -2.08 -9.82 19.68
C THR A 436 -1.43 -9.44 21.01
N GLN A 437 -0.40 -10.15 21.47
CA GLN A 437 0.30 -9.82 22.71
C GLN A 437 1.28 -8.68 22.47
N VAL A 438 1.28 -7.73 23.40
CA VAL A 438 2.22 -6.63 23.43
C VAL A 438 2.79 -6.47 24.82
N LEU A 439 4.06 -6.09 24.90
CA LEU A 439 4.70 -5.64 26.11
C LEU A 439 4.62 -4.12 26.16
N VAL A 440 3.98 -3.58 27.20
CA VAL A 440 3.99 -2.15 27.48
C VAL A 440 5.13 -1.87 28.45
N VAL A 441 6.04 -0.99 28.04
CA VAL A 441 7.23 -0.62 28.80
C VAL A 441 7.18 0.88 29.11
N PRO A 442 6.80 1.27 30.34
CA PRO A 442 7.02 2.64 30.81
C PRO A 442 8.53 2.92 30.77
N ALA A 443 8.97 3.81 29.88
CA ALA A 443 10.39 4.10 29.68
C ALA A 443 10.65 5.56 29.23
N ARG A 444 11.87 6.03 29.47
CA ARG A 444 12.44 7.25 28.87
C ARG A 444 13.41 6.85 27.76
N GLY A 445 13.54 7.72 26.77
CA GLY A 445 14.46 7.53 25.65
C GLY A 445 14.02 8.35 24.45
N ASP A 446 14.91 8.46 23.46
CA ASP A 446 14.58 9.09 22.19
C ASP A 446 13.61 8.22 21.37
N ALA A 447 12.63 8.86 20.72
CA ALA A 447 11.60 8.16 19.97
C ALA A 447 12.14 7.42 18.74
N MET A 448 13.23 7.91 18.12
CA MET A 448 13.90 7.15 17.06
C MET A 448 14.66 5.97 17.66
N THR A 449 15.38 6.15 18.77
CA THR A 449 16.03 5.02 19.44
C THR A 449 15.03 3.91 19.80
N MET A 450 13.84 4.23 20.30
CA MET A 450 12.78 3.24 20.56
C MET A 450 12.21 2.59 19.29
N TYR A 451 12.29 3.24 18.13
CA TYR A 451 11.66 2.79 16.89
C TYR A 451 12.63 2.15 15.88
N VAL A 452 13.92 2.46 15.93
CA VAL A 452 14.95 1.82 15.08
C VAL A 452 16.03 1.12 15.91
N GLY A 453 15.88 1.12 17.24
CA GLY A 453 16.85 0.53 18.15
C GLY A 453 17.04 -0.97 17.89
N PRO A 454 18.22 -1.52 18.20
CA PRO A 454 18.48 -2.94 18.08
C PRO A 454 17.87 -3.69 19.28
N GLU A 455 16.57 -3.51 19.55
CA GLU A 455 15.92 -4.29 20.60
C GLU A 455 16.00 -5.78 20.26
N LEU A 456 16.56 -6.57 21.18
CA LEU A 456 16.73 -8.00 20.99
C LEU A 456 15.69 -8.74 21.84
N LEU A 457 14.80 -9.48 21.18
CA LEU A 457 14.00 -10.49 21.85
C LEU A 457 14.72 -11.84 21.68
N GLU A 458 15.14 -12.43 22.79
CA GLU A 458 15.62 -13.80 22.84
C GLU A 458 14.54 -14.69 23.47
N GLN A 459 14.16 -15.77 22.79
CA GLN A 459 13.15 -16.71 23.29
C GLN A 459 13.51 -18.10 22.75
N HIS A 460 13.69 -19.07 23.65
CA HIS A 460 14.20 -20.41 23.34
C HIS A 460 15.60 -20.43 22.71
N GLY A 461 16.53 -19.63 23.22
CA GLY A 461 17.90 -19.56 22.69
C GLY A 461 18.01 -19.01 21.26
N ARG A 462 16.92 -18.45 20.73
CA ARG A 462 16.87 -17.80 19.42
C ARG A 462 16.62 -16.30 19.60
N VAL A 463 17.46 -15.50 18.96
CA VAL A 463 17.24 -14.06 18.79
C VAL A 463 16.29 -13.84 17.62
N TRP A 464 15.23 -13.08 17.85
CA TRP A 464 14.21 -12.73 16.86
C TRP A 464 14.56 -11.39 16.21
N ALA A 465 14.35 -11.32 14.89
CA ALA A 465 14.78 -10.17 14.12
C ALA A 465 13.90 -8.94 14.38
N TYR A 466 14.54 -7.80 14.58
CA TYR A 466 13.87 -6.51 14.62
C TYR A 466 13.20 -6.19 13.27
N ASN A 467 12.03 -5.53 13.29
CA ASN A 467 11.15 -5.23 12.14
C ASN A 467 10.52 -6.44 11.43
N GLY A 468 11.14 -7.63 11.48
CA GLY A 468 10.56 -8.84 10.92
C GLY A 468 9.67 -9.59 11.91
N ASP A 469 10.16 -9.77 13.13
CA ASP A 469 9.56 -10.66 14.12
C ASP A 469 9.01 -9.91 15.32
N VAL A 470 9.67 -8.81 15.67
CA VAL A 470 9.34 -7.95 16.81
C VAL A 470 9.48 -6.51 16.37
N LYS A 471 8.60 -5.65 16.87
CA LYS A 471 8.68 -4.20 16.66
C LYS A 471 8.35 -3.44 17.92
N ALA A 472 9.15 -2.42 18.18
CA ALA A 472 8.90 -1.43 19.21
C ALA A 472 8.32 -0.15 18.59
N TRP A 473 7.42 0.49 19.33
CA TRP A 473 6.87 1.79 18.98
C TRP A 473 6.87 2.73 20.17
N PRO A 474 7.30 3.99 19.99
CA PRO A 474 7.24 5.00 21.03
C PRO A 474 5.77 5.34 21.37
N LEU A 475 5.52 5.48 22.66
CA LEU A 475 4.27 5.96 23.24
C LEU A 475 4.56 7.17 24.14
N PRO A 476 3.60 8.08 24.35
CA PRO A 476 3.72 9.04 25.44
C PRO A 476 3.98 8.31 26.77
N GLY A 477 5.13 8.56 27.39
CA GLY A 477 5.54 7.94 28.66
C GLY A 477 6.21 6.56 28.53
N GLY A 478 6.56 6.08 27.33
CA GLY A 478 7.24 4.81 27.17
C GLY A 478 7.26 4.26 25.76
N MET A 479 7.20 2.94 25.64
CA MET A 479 7.09 2.24 24.37
C MET A 479 6.17 1.02 24.51
N VAL A 480 5.70 0.53 23.37
CA VAL A 480 5.04 -0.77 23.26
C VAL A 480 5.84 -1.64 22.30
N LEU A 481 6.07 -2.89 22.67
CA LEU A 481 6.74 -3.89 21.86
C LEU A 481 5.74 -4.99 21.51
N SER A 482 5.62 -5.33 20.23
CA SER A 482 4.75 -6.40 19.75
C SER A 482 5.54 -7.41 18.96
N VAL A 483 5.11 -8.67 19.05
CA VAL A 483 5.52 -9.69 18.08
C VAL A 483 4.67 -9.53 16.83
N LEU A 484 5.27 -9.75 15.66
CA LEU A 484 4.64 -9.57 14.35
C LEU A 484 4.21 -10.90 13.70
N ARG A 485 4.55 -12.02 14.35
CA ARG A 485 4.15 -13.39 13.99
C ARG A 485 4.03 -14.23 15.25
N ARG A 486 3.49 -15.44 15.12
CA ARG A 486 3.56 -16.41 16.24
C ARG A 486 4.99 -16.82 16.54
N LEU A 487 5.34 -16.82 17.82
CA LEU A 487 6.62 -17.29 18.35
C LEU A 487 6.38 -18.54 19.22
N PRO A 488 7.38 -19.44 19.39
CA PRO A 488 7.26 -20.64 20.23
C PRO A 488 7.04 -20.27 21.71
N ALA A 489 6.18 -21.00 22.43
CA ALA A 489 5.88 -20.70 23.83
C ALA A 489 7.05 -21.00 24.77
N GLY A 490 7.37 -20.07 25.69
CA GLY A 490 8.33 -20.23 26.79
C GLY A 490 9.09 -18.95 27.06
N ASP A 491 9.95 -18.97 28.09
CA ASP A 491 10.54 -17.74 28.64
C ASP A 491 11.30 -16.93 27.59
N ALA A 492 11.13 -15.62 27.67
CA ALA A 492 11.78 -14.67 26.79
C ALA A 492 12.52 -13.60 27.58
N VAL A 493 13.60 -13.10 27.00
CA VAL A 493 14.37 -11.97 27.50
C VAL A 493 14.40 -10.90 26.44
N ILE A 494 14.06 -9.67 26.82
CA ILE A 494 14.20 -8.49 25.98
C ILE A 494 15.36 -7.67 26.47
N ARG A 495 16.25 -7.31 25.55
CA ARG A 495 17.28 -6.30 25.77
C ARG A 495 16.90 -5.05 25.00
N LEU A 496 16.60 -3.99 25.72
CA LEU A 496 16.25 -2.69 25.17
C LEU A 496 17.49 -2.02 24.57
N ALA A 497 17.28 -1.17 23.57
CA ALA A 497 18.37 -0.41 22.96
C ALA A 497 19.04 0.52 23.99
N PRO A 498 20.36 0.77 23.86
CA PRO A 498 21.07 1.74 24.71
C PRO A 498 20.38 3.11 24.68
N GLY A 499 20.23 3.74 25.85
CA GLY A 499 19.54 5.02 26.01
C GLY A 499 18.04 4.91 26.28
N ILE A 500 17.50 3.68 26.37
CA ILE A 500 16.14 3.43 26.87
C ILE A 500 16.21 3.02 28.34
N GLU A 501 15.56 3.80 29.21
CA GLU A 501 15.54 3.60 30.66
C GLU A 501 14.13 3.28 31.15
N VAL A 502 13.95 2.12 31.79
CA VAL A 502 12.64 1.69 32.33
C VAL A 502 12.29 2.52 33.57
N ALA A 503 11.04 2.94 33.68
CA ALA A 503 10.54 3.68 34.85
C ALA A 503 10.66 2.83 36.12
N PRO A 504 11.30 3.32 37.20
CA PRO A 504 11.42 2.56 38.44
C PRO A 504 10.05 2.36 39.13
N ASP A 505 9.16 3.36 39.03
CA ASP A 505 7.87 3.38 39.73
C ASP A 505 6.70 2.80 38.92
N SER A 506 6.97 2.29 37.71
CA SER A 506 5.93 1.78 36.82
C SER A 506 6.44 0.53 36.10
N PRO A 507 6.20 -0.67 36.65
CA PRO A 507 6.74 -1.90 36.09
C PRO A 507 6.15 -2.17 34.69
N PRO A 508 6.97 -2.70 33.75
CA PRO A 508 6.48 -3.20 32.47
C PRO A 508 5.41 -4.28 32.67
N TYR A 509 4.49 -4.39 31.73
CA TYR A 509 3.42 -5.40 31.80
C TYR A 509 3.02 -5.92 30.43
N LEU A 510 2.60 -7.18 30.39
CA LEU A 510 2.00 -7.77 29.21
C LEU A 510 0.53 -7.36 29.07
N ALA A 511 0.16 -7.05 27.84
CA ALA A 511 -1.19 -6.74 27.44
C ALA A 511 -1.55 -7.50 26.16
N ARG A 512 -2.84 -7.52 25.85
CA ARG A 512 -3.37 -8.10 24.63
C ARG A 512 -4.23 -7.09 23.88
N MET A 513 -3.99 -6.99 22.59
CA MET A 513 -4.82 -6.30 21.62
C MET A 513 -6.04 -7.18 21.32
N ARG A 514 -7.22 -6.75 21.76
CA ARG A 514 -8.47 -7.41 21.45
C ARG A 514 -9.31 -6.57 20.52
N LEU A 515 -9.84 -7.20 19.48
CA LEU A 515 -10.89 -6.60 18.67
C LEU A 515 -12.23 -6.84 19.37
N SER A 516 -12.96 -5.76 19.61
CA SER A 516 -14.30 -5.81 20.20
C SER A 516 -15.27 -5.04 19.33
N PHE A 517 -16.54 -5.44 19.36
CA PHE A 517 -17.58 -4.70 18.67
C PHE A 517 -17.74 -3.30 19.29
N GLY A 518 -17.78 -2.27 18.46
CA GLY A 518 -17.88 -0.89 18.91
C GLY A 518 -17.59 0.12 17.81
N LEU A 519 -17.99 1.37 18.03
CA LEU A 519 -17.65 2.46 17.12
C LEU A 519 -16.13 2.70 17.17
N PRO A 520 -15.48 2.96 16.01
CA PRO A 520 -14.07 3.33 15.97
C PRO A 520 -13.77 4.53 16.86
N CYS A 521 -12.56 4.58 17.39
CA CYS A 521 -12.10 5.71 18.21
C CYS A 521 -12.13 7.05 17.44
N ALA A 522 -12.10 7.02 16.10
CA ALA A 522 -12.21 8.19 15.25
C ALA A 522 -13.57 8.89 15.41
N VAL A 523 -14.62 8.11 15.70
CA VAL A 523 -15.99 8.62 15.90
C VAL A 523 -16.19 9.10 17.35
N LEU A 524 -15.68 8.33 18.33
CA LEU A 524 -15.86 8.62 19.76
C LEU A 524 -14.52 8.63 20.52
N PRO A 525 -13.67 9.65 20.31
CA PRO A 525 -12.28 9.66 20.80
C PRO A 525 -12.16 9.73 22.32
N LYS A 526 -13.19 10.20 23.02
CA LYS A 526 -13.18 10.40 24.48
C LYS A 526 -13.48 9.14 25.30
N ARG A 527 -13.83 8.02 24.65
CA ARG A 527 -14.12 6.75 25.35
C ARG A 527 -12.85 6.23 26.04
N ALA A 528 -13.02 5.62 27.22
CA ALA A 528 -11.91 5.06 27.98
C ALA A 528 -11.10 4.03 27.17
N SER A 529 -11.75 3.24 26.32
CA SER A 529 -11.09 2.28 25.41
C SER A 529 -10.22 2.91 24.32
N CYS A 530 -10.35 4.22 24.10
CA CYS A 530 -9.62 4.99 23.11
C CYS A 530 -8.49 5.82 23.72
N ARG A 531 -8.35 5.78 25.05
CA ARG A 531 -7.27 6.45 25.78
C ARG A 531 -5.96 5.68 25.60
N PRO A 532 -4.81 6.37 25.74
CA PRO A 532 -3.51 5.73 25.60
C PRO A 532 -3.35 4.58 26.58
N ALA A 533 -2.51 3.62 26.20
CA ALA A 533 -2.07 2.54 27.06
C ALA A 533 -1.38 3.04 28.34
N LEU A 534 -0.58 4.11 28.22
CA LEU A 534 0.20 4.70 29.31
C LEU A 534 -0.38 6.06 29.72
N PRO A 535 -0.50 6.36 31.02
CA PRO A 535 -0.81 7.71 31.46
C PRO A 535 0.25 8.68 30.94
N ARG A 536 -0.17 9.83 30.40
CA ARG A 536 0.77 10.87 29.94
C ARG A 536 1.73 11.35 31.04
N ASP A 537 1.31 11.19 32.29
CA ASP A 537 2.02 11.68 33.47
C ASP A 537 2.97 10.65 34.10
N ALA A 538 3.20 9.49 33.45
CA ALA A 538 4.10 8.46 33.99
C ALA A 538 5.55 8.95 34.18
N PHE A 539 5.91 10.10 33.61
CA PHE A 539 7.26 10.67 33.70
C PHE A 539 7.35 12.18 33.88
N THR A 540 6.24 12.88 34.10
CA THR A 540 6.33 14.27 34.59
C THR A 540 6.97 14.23 35.98
N PRO A 541 8.13 14.85 36.21
CA PRO A 541 8.66 14.97 37.56
C PRO A 541 7.59 15.67 38.41
N ARG A 542 7.22 15.04 39.54
CA ARG A 542 6.36 15.66 40.54
C ARG A 542 7.08 16.78 41.28
#